data_AF-A0A1C7N4H6-F1
#
_entry.id   AF-A0A1C7N4H6-F1
#
_cell.length_a   1.000
_cell.length_b   1.000
_cell.length_c   1.000
_cell.angle_alpha   90.00
_cell.angle_beta   90.00
_cell.angle_gamma   90.00
#
_symmetry.space_group_name_H-M   'P 1'
#
loop_
_entity.id
_entity.type
_entity.pdbx_description
1 polymer ?
#
loop_
_entity_poly.entity_id
_entity_poly.type
_entity_poly.pdbx_seq_one_letter_code
_entity_poly.pdbx_strand_id
1 'polypeptide(L)'
;MALRSALSQLTHRFTAPATPMQWMRSISTSNVIRQTELPTDDEAPGMPSFFNQKLSTPRELSTSLDPYVGRSIGSVTNPNVAYKRLNSILMQNNVRRELRANRYYEKPNVARRRKNIERNRKLFGAMVGKKVALIMQMKQRGM
;
A
#
# COMPACT_ATOMS: atom_id res chain seq x y z
N MET A 1 9.40 -11.62 -63.42
CA MET A 1 9.07 -12.66 -62.41
C MET A 1 10.36 -13.34 -61.99
N ALA A 2 10.87 -13.03 -60.80
CA ALA A 2 12.08 -13.68 -60.30
C ALA A 2 12.10 -13.61 -58.76
N LEU A 3 12.27 -14.80 -58.16
CA LEU A 3 12.89 -15.06 -56.85
C LEU A 3 12.05 -14.74 -55.61
N ARG A 4 11.15 -15.69 -55.32
CA ARG A 4 10.82 -16.13 -53.96
C ARG A 4 12.05 -16.81 -53.33
N SER A 5 12.09 -16.78 -52.00
CA SER A 5 12.82 -17.65 -51.05
C SER A 5 13.89 -16.95 -50.21
N ALA A 6 14.07 -17.50 -49.01
CA ALA A 6 14.90 -17.04 -47.90
C ALA A 6 14.26 -15.98 -47.00
N LEU A 7 13.59 -16.45 -45.94
CA LEU A 7 13.76 -15.99 -44.55
C LEU A 7 12.79 -16.79 -43.65
N SER A 8 13.05 -18.08 -43.51
CA SER A 8 12.44 -18.94 -42.48
C SER A 8 13.55 -19.48 -41.61
N GLN A 9 13.90 -18.76 -40.54
CA GLN A 9 14.69 -19.27 -39.41
C GLN A 9 14.86 -18.14 -38.38
N LEU A 10 14.05 -18.14 -37.32
CA LEU A 10 14.47 -17.80 -35.95
C LEU A 10 13.26 -17.94 -35.00
N THR A 11 13.03 -19.14 -34.49
CA THR A 11 12.14 -19.38 -33.33
C THR A 11 12.79 -20.35 -32.37
N HIS A 12 13.89 -19.92 -31.73
CA HIS A 12 14.34 -20.59 -30.51
C HIS A 12 13.49 -20.11 -29.34
N ARG A 13 12.59 -21.00 -28.93
CA ARG A 13 11.73 -20.91 -27.75
C ARG A 13 12.59 -20.84 -26.49
N PHE A 14 12.36 -19.82 -25.67
CA PHE A 14 12.76 -19.82 -24.26
C PHE A 14 11.97 -20.90 -23.52
N THR A 15 12.64 -21.97 -23.11
CA THR A 15 12.14 -22.90 -22.09
C THR A 15 12.80 -22.52 -20.77
N ALA A 16 12.01 -22.07 -19.80
CA ALA A 16 12.45 -21.89 -18.43
C ALA A 16 11.95 -23.08 -17.61
N PRO A 17 12.78 -23.74 -16.78
CA PRO A 17 12.32 -24.81 -15.91
C PRO A 17 11.47 -24.22 -14.78
N ALA A 18 10.23 -24.69 -14.67
CA ALA A 18 9.34 -24.39 -13.56
C ALA A 18 9.83 -25.12 -12.30
N THR A 19 10.28 -24.37 -11.29
CA THR A 19 10.52 -24.91 -9.96
C THR A 19 9.20 -24.96 -9.18
N PRO A 20 8.73 -26.13 -8.73
CA PRO A 20 7.54 -26.19 -7.88
C PRO A 20 7.91 -25.76 -6.45
N MET A 21 7.51 -24.56 -6.05
CA MET A 21 7.55 -24.12 -4.65
C MET A 21 6.55 -24.94 -3.83
N GLN A 22 7.05 -25.88 -3.03
CA GLN A 22 6.27 -26.59 -2.03
C GLN A 22 5.97 -25.67 -0.85
N TRP A 23 4.75 -25.12 -0.81
CA TRP A 23 4.21 -24.47 0.39
C TRP A 23 3.69 -25.53 1.35
N MET A 24 4.58 -26.09 2.18
CA MET A 24 4.16 -26.86 3.35
C MET A 24 4.09 -25.92 4.55
N ARG A 25 2.90 -25.38 4.84
CA ARG A 25 2.61 -24.73 6.13
C ARG A 25 1.87 -25.73 7.00
N SER A 26 2.59 -26.30 7.97
CA SER A 26 1.98 -26.98 9.11
C SER A 26 1.19 -25.95 9.93
N ILE A 27 -0.12 -26.07 9.93
CA ILE A 27 -1.00 -25.28 10.79
C ILE A 27 -0.99 -26.00 12.14
N SER A 28 -0.05 -25.63 13.03
CA SER A 28 -0.07 -26.11 14.40
C SER A 28 -1.05 -25.27 15.20
N THR A 29 -2.26 -25.80 15.38
CA THR A 29 -3.27 -25.22 16.28
C THR A 29 -3.11 -25.87 17.65
N SER A 30 -2.55 -25.14 18.61
CA SER A 30 -2.95 -25.21 20.03
C SER A 30 -2.07 -24.28 20.86
N ASN A 31 -2.54 -23.06 21.10
CA ASN A 31 -2.11 -22.31 22.28
C ASN A 31 -3.31 -22.21 23.22
N VAL A 32 -3.35 -23.17 24.14
CA VAL A 32 -4.15 -23.13 25.36
C VAL A 32 -3.56 -22.04 26.24
N ILE A 33 -4.28 -20.95 26.44
CA ILE A 33 -3.95 -19.91 27.42
C ILE A 33 -4.23 -20.51 28.80
N ARG A 34 -3.18 -21.00 29.46
CA ARG A 34 -3.21 -21.37 30.88
C ARG A 34 -2.77 -20.14 31.66
N GLN A 35 -3.71 -19.49 32.35
CA GLN A 35 -3.40 -18.42 33.30
C GLN A 35 -2.58 -19.03 34.44
N THR A 36 -1.36 -18.54 34.64
CA THR A 36 -0.49 -18.92 35.76
C THR A 36 -0.90 -18.11 37.00
N GLU A 37 -1.25 -18.80 38.06
CA GLU A 37 -1.37 -18.26 39.41
C GLU A 37 -0.01 -17.78 39.90
N LEU A 38 0.01 -16.63 40.59
CA LEU A 38 1.19 -16.03 41.21
C LEU A 38 1.56 -16.80 42.49
N PRO A 39 2.83 -17.17 42.71
CA PRO A 39 3.33 -17.44 44.04
C PRO A 39 3.99 -16.21 44.64
N THR A 40 3.75 -16.10 45.94
CA THR A 40 4.17 -15.11 46.93
C THR A 40 5.68 -14.93 47.02
N ASP A 41 6.08 -13.70 47.33
CA ASP A 41 7.45 -13.29 47.61
C ASP A 41 8.00 -14.06 48.83
N ASP A 42 9.00 -14.90 48.63
CA ASP A 42 9.90 -15.37 49.69
C ASP A 42 11.34 -15.45 49.14
N GLU A 43 12.27 -15.06 50.01
CA GLU A 43 13.68 -14.76 49.77
C GLU A 43 14.46 -15.74 48.88
N ALA A 44 15.13 -15.21 47.85
CA ALA A 44 16.31 -15.85 47.26
C ALA A 44 17.43 -14.80 47.06
N PRO A 45 18.64 -15.02 47.61
CA PRO A 45 19.73 -14.06 47.51
C PRO A 45 20.43 -14.14 46.14
N GLY A 46 20.62 -12.97 45.52
CA GLY A 46 21.84 -12.69 44.75
C GLY A 46 21.96 -13.20 43.30
N MET A 47 20.92 -13.06 42.46
CA MET A 47 21.15 -13.05 41.00
C MET A 47 21.20 -11.60 40.50
N PRO A 48 22.31 -11.16 39.86
CA PRO A 48 22.44 -9.77 39.45
C PRO A 48 21.41 -9.43 38.38
N SER A 49 20.76 -8.28 38.55
CA SER A 49 19.62 -7.73 37.80
C SER A 49 19.88 -7.43 36.32
N PHE A 50 20.88 -8.04 35.70
CA PHE A 50 21.20 -7.89 34.27
C PHE A 50 20.17 -8.56 33.35
N PHE A 51 19.38 -9.50 33.88
CA PHE A 51 18.33 -10.20 33.12
C PHE A 51 16.98 -9.45 33.08
N ASN A 52 16.81 -8.36 33.83
CA ASN A 52 15.58 -7.57 33.81
C ASN A 52 15.64 -6.41 32.80
N GLN A 53 16.45 -6.56 31.74
CA GLN A 53 16.23 -5.77 30.54
C GLN A 53 14.93 -6.29 29.94
N LYS A 54 13.82 -5.54 30.13
CA LYS A 54 12.67 -5.64 29.24
C LYS A 54 13.24 -5.49 27.85
N LEU A 55 13.39 -6.60 27.13
CA LEU A 55 13.64 -6.62 25.70
C LEU A 55 12.60 -5.65 25.15
N SER A 56 13.04 -4.46 24.75
CA SER A 56 12.16 -3.55 24.03
C SER A 56 11.69 -4.39 22.86
N THR A 57 10.41 -4.79 22.89
CA THR A 57 9.81 -5.54 21.80
C THR A 57 10.29 -4.87 20.53
N PRO A 58 11.02 -5.56 19.64
CA PRO A 58 11.53 -4.92 18.45
C PRO A 58 10.33 -4.20 17.85
N ARG A 59 10.46 -2.89 17.59
CA ARG A 59 9.47 -2.17 16.80
C ARG A 59 9.45 -2.91 15.48
N GLU A 60 8.59 -3.92 15.38
CA GLU A 60 8.51 -4.76 14.22
C GLU A 60 8.29 -3.78 13.08
N LEU A 61 9.26 -3.76 12.17
CA LEU A 61 9.20 -2.99 10.96
C LEU A 61 7.81 -3.23 10.41
N SER A 62 6.96 -2.22 10.48
CA SER A 62 5.54 -2.35 10.20
C SER A 62 5.36 -2.53 8.70
N THR A 63 5.72 -3.70 8.19
CA THR A 63 5.07 -4.30 7.02
C THR A 63 3.68 -4.76 7.47
N SER A 64 2.93 -3.85 8.09
CA SER A 64 1.62 -4.16 8.61
C SER A 64 0.66 -4.03 7.43
N LEU A 65 0.21 -5.17 6.94
CA LEU A 65 -0.89 -5.33 5.98
C LEU A 65 -2.24 -4.94 6.61
N ASP A 66 -2.21 -4.05 7.58
CA ASP A 66 -3.35 -3.68 8.40
C ASP A 66 -4.10 -2.54 7.69
N PRO A 67 -5.41 -2.68 7.41
CA PRO A 67 -6.20 -1.71 6.66
C PRO A 67 -6.21 -0.30 7.26
N TYR A 68 -5.77 -0.15 8.51
CA TYR A 68 -5.67 1.13 9.22
C TYR A 68 -4.33 1.86 8.98
N VAL A 69 -3.31 1.18 8.44
CA VAL A 69 -2.02 1.80 8.14
C VAL A 69 -2.20 2.88 7.07
N GLY A 70 -1.74 4.09 7.38
CA GLY A 70 -1.93 5.26 6.51
C GLY A 70 -3.35 5.84 6.51
N ARG A 71 -4.24 5.37 7.39
CA ARG A 71 -5.59 5.91 7.62
C ARG A 71 -5.85 6.25 9.10
N SER A 72 -4.88 6.00 9.98
CA SER A 72 -4.91 6.39 11.38
C SER A 72 -4.12 7.68 11.60
N ILE A 73 -4.51 8.41 12.65
CA ILE A 73 -3.74 9.51 13.21
C ILE A 73 -3.54 9.23 14.70
N GLY A 74 -2.38 9.59 15.24
CA GLY A 74 -2.13 9.47 16.68
C GLY A 74 -3.01 10.41 17.50
N SER A 75 -2.94 10.28 18.83
CA SER A 75 -3.62 11.20 19.73
C SER A 75 -3.08 12.62 19.53
N VAL A 76 -3.98 13.59 19.32
CA VAL A 76 -3.65 15.01 19.12
C VAL A 76 -4.38 15.84 20.17
N THR A 77 -3.70 16.86 20.70
CA THR A 77 -4.25 17.76 21.73
C THR A 77 -5.55 18.46 21.30
N ASN A 78 -5.68 18.80 20.01
CA ASN A 78 -6.90 19.40 19.45
C ASN A 78 -7.60 18.43 18.48
N PRO A 79 -8.82 17.95 18.79
CA PRO A 79 -9.52 16.97 17.97
C PRO A 79 -9.94 17.54 16.61
N ASN A 80 -10.27 18.83 16.52
CA ASN A 80 -10.73 19.45 15.27
C ASN A 80 -9.63 19.47 14.20
N VAL A 81 -8.39 19.76 14.61
CA VAL A 81 -7.23 19.72 13.71
C VAL A 81 -6.94 18.28 13.28
N ALA A 82 -7.09 17.34 14.21
CA ALA A 82 -6.95 15.91 13.97
C ALA A 82 -7.92 15.45 12.86
N TYR A 83 -9.22 15.77 12.98
CA TYR A 83 -10.21 15.39 11.96
C TYR A 83 -9.97 16.04 10.59
N LYS A 84 -9.54 17.31 10.55
CA LYS A 84 -9.18 17.96 9.28
C LYS A 84 -8.01 17.25 8.60
N ARG A 85 -6.97 16.91 9.36
CA ARG A 85 -5.81 16.16 8.87
C ARG A 85 -6.21 14.77 8.38
N LEU A 86 -7.01 14.05 9.16
CA LEU A 86 -7.53 12.73 8.78
C LEU A 86 -8.34 12.80 7.49
N ASN A 87 -9.20 13.81 7.34
CA ASN A 87 -9.98 13.99 6.12
C ASN A 87 -9.07 14.22 4.89
N SER A 88 -8.01 15.02 5.01
CA SER A 88 -7.03 15.19 3.93
C SER A 88 -6.32 13.88 3.57
N ILE A 89 -5.93 13.07 4.56
CA ILE A 89 -5.31 11.75 4.34
C ILE A 89 -6.28 10.83 3.58
N LEU A 90 -7.55 10.76 3.99
CA LEU A 90 -8.57 9.94 3.33
C LEU A 90 -8.87 10.41 1.90
N MET A 91 -8.73 11.72 1.62
CA MET A 91 -8.85 12.29 0.27
C MET A 91 -7.68 11.93 -0.62
N GLN A 92 -6.45 12.07 -0.13
CA GLN A 92 -5.23 11.71 -0.88
C GLN A 92 -5.24 10.22 -1.25
N ASN A 93 -5.65 9.35 -0.31
CA ASN A 93 -5.77 7.91 -0.52
C ASN A 93 -7.03 7.50 -1.30
N ASN A 94 -7.88 8.44 -1.74
CA ASN A 94 -9.11 8.19 -2.50
C ASN A 94 -10.13 7.22 -1.85
N VAL A 95 -10.07 7.03 -0.52
CA VAL A 95 -10.85 5.99 0.19
C VAL A 95 -12.36 6.16 -0.03
N ARG A 96 -12.89 7.37 0.12
CA ARG A 96 -14.33 7.65 -0.05
C ARG A 96 -14.81 7.45 -1.49
N ARG A 97 -13.92 7.57 -2.47
CA ARG A 97 -14.25 7.35 -3.88
C ARG A 97 -14.29 5.87 -4.18
N GLU A 98 -13.32 5.11 -3.67
CA GLU A 98 -13.27 3.66 -3.76
C GLU A 98 -14.50 3.02 -3.11
N LEU A 99 -14.86 3.41 -1.88
CA LEU A 99 -16.06 2.90 -1.21
C LEU A 99 -17.35 3.17 -2.00
N ARG A 100 -17.43 4.32 -2.68
CA ARG A 100 -18.57 4.64 -3.55
C ARG A 100 -18.59 3.81 -4.83
N ALA A 101 -17.42 3.59 -5.44
CA ALA A 101 -17.30 2.76 -6.64
C ALA A 101 -17.58 1.27 -6.34
N ASN A 102 -17.18 0.78 -5.17
CA ASN A 102 -17.35 -0.62 -4.77
C ASN A 102 -18.73 -0.94 -4.18
N ARG A 103 -19.58 0.07 -3.95
CA ARG A 103 -20.94 -0.13 -3.42
C ARG A 103 -21.80 -1.02 -4.33
N TYR A 104 -21.62 -0.90 -5.63
CA TYR A 104 -22.35 -1.69 -6.63
C TYR A 104 -21.39 -2.28 -7.65
N TYR A 105 -21.73 -3.45 -8.18
CA TYR A 105 -20.93 -4.07 -9.23
C TYR A 105 -20.95 -3.22 -10.52
N GLU A 106 -19.75 -2.86 -11.00
CA GLU A 106 -19.54 -2.21 -12.29
C GLU A 106 -18.97 -3.25 -13.28
N LYS A 107 -19.65 -3.46 -14.42
CA LYS A 107 -19.14 -4.35 -15.48
C LYS A 107 -17.73 -3.90 -15.91
N PRO A 108 -16.80 -4.83 -16.18
CA PRO A 108 -15.39 -4.50 -16.40
C PRO A 108 -15.15 -3.57 -17.62
N ASN A 109 -15.97 -3.70 -18.66
CA ASN A 109 -15.89 -2.81 -19.83
C ASN A 109 -16.33 -1.38 -19.51
N VAL A 110 -17.34 -1.22 -18.65
CA VAL A 110 -17.81 0.10 -18.18
C VAL A 110 -16.74 0.75 -17.31
N ALA A 111 -16.16 -0.02 -16.37
CA ALA A 111 -15.07 0.43 -15.53
C ALA A 111 -13.84 0.88 -16.35
N ARG A 112 -13.48 0.13 -17.39
CA ARG A 112 -12.39 0.49 -18.32
C ARG A 112 -12.68 1.81 -19.05
N ARG A 113 -13.88 1.97 -19.61
CA ARG A 113 -14.29 3.20 -20.31
C ARG A 113 -14.27 4.40 -19.36
N ARG A 114 -14.84 4.26 -18.16
CA ARG A 114 -14.85 5.30 -17.14
C ARG A 114 -13.43 5.74 -16.76
N LYS A 115 -12.55 4.78 -16.41
CA LYS A 115 -11.14 5.08 -16.06
C LYS A 115 -10.39 5.78 -17.19
N ASN A 116 -10.66 5.42 -18.45
CA ASN A 116 -10.03 6.08 -19.60
C ASN A 116 -10.48 7.55 -19.74
N ILE A 117 -11.78 7.81 -19.64
CA ILE A 117 -12.33 9.17 -19.70
C ILE A 117 -11.79 10.03 -18.54
N GLU A 118 -11.78 9.48 -17.32
CA GLU A 118 -11.24 10.18 -16.15
C GLU A 118 -9.74 10.49 -16.31
N ARG A 119 -8.95 9.53 -16.82
CA ARG A 119 -7.53 9.75 -17.11
C ARG A 119 -7.35 10.85 -18.14
N ASN A 120 -8.10 10.82 -19.24
CA ASN A 120 -8.02 11.83 -20.29
C ASN A 120 -8.37 13.22 -19.75
N ARG A 121 -9.44 13.36 -18.97
CA ARG A 121 -9.81 14.63 -18.31
C ARG A 121 -8.70 15.14 -17.39
N LYS A 122 -8.08 14.26 -16.60
CA LYS A 122 -6.96 14.63 -15.72
C LYS A 122 -5.75 15.11 -16.52
N LEU A 123 -5.37 14.39 -17.58
CA LEU A 123 -4.24 14.76 -18.44
C LEU A 123 -4.50 16.06 -19.18
N PHE A 124 -5.71 16.25 -19.70
CA PHE A 124 -6.13 17.48 -20.37
C PHE A 124 -6.06 18.67 -19.42
N GLY A 125 -6.64 18.57 -18.22
CA GLY A 125 -6.58 19.63 -17.22
C GLY A 125 -5.15 19.99 -16.81
N ALA A 126 -4.28 18.99 -16.64
CA ALA A 126 -2.86 19.21 -16.34
C ALA A 126 -2.13 19.91 -17.49
N MET A 127 -2.41 19.53 -18.74
CA MET A 127 -1.80 20.16 -19.92
C MET A 127 -2.25 21.62 -20.09
N VAL A 128 -3.56 21.87 -19.97
CA VAL A 128 -4.13 23.23 -20.03
C VAL A 128 -3.55 24.09 -18.91
N GLY A 129 -3.50 23.57 -17.66
CA GLY A 129 -2.90 24.27 -16.53
C GLY A 129 -1.44 24.66 -16.78
N LYS A 130 -0.63 23.76 -17.36
CA LYS A 130 0.76 24.06 -17.74
C LYS A 130 0.85 25.18 -18.80
N LYS A 131 0.00 25.14 -19.83
CA LYS A 131 -0.03 26.17 -20.88
C LYS A 131 -0.45 27.53 -20.34
N VAL A 132 -1.49 27.57 -19.50
CA VAL A 132 -1.95 28.81 -18.85
C VAL A 132 -0.85 29.37 -17.93
N ALA A 133 -0.22 28.53 -17.13
CA ALA A 133 0.88 28.95 -16.27
C ALA A 133 2.04 29.55 -17.08
N LEU A 134 2.39 28.94 -18.23
CA LEU A 134 3.40 29.49 -19.13
C LEU A 134 3.00 30.87 -19.67
N ILE A 135 1.77 31.03 -20.15
CA ILE A 135 1.26 32.31 -20.65
C ILE A 135 1.27 33.37 -19.54
N MET A 136 0.87 33.02 -18.32
CA MET A 136 0.93 33.92 -17.17
C MET A 136 2.36 34.35 -16.85
N GLN A 137 3.33 33.44 -16.93
CA GLN A 137 4.75 33.76 -16.77
C GLN A 137 5.27 34.67 -17.87
N MET A 138 4.87 34.45 -19.13
CA MET A 138 5.25 35.32 -20.25
C MET A 138 4.70 36.74 -20.07
N LYS A 139 3.41 36.83 -19.73
CA LYS A 139 2.75 38.10 -19.40
C LYS A 139 3.46 38.84 -18.26
N GLN A 140 3.85 38.14 -17.20
CA GLN A 140 4.57 38.74 -16.07
C GLN A 140 5.95 39.27 -16.46
N ARG A 141 6.59 38.68 -17.48
CA ARG A 141 7.87 39.12 -18.04
C ARG A 141 7.73 40.25 -19.06
N GLY A 142 6.51 40.69 -19.38
CA GLY A 142 6.26 41.75 -20.36
C GLY A 142 6.34 41.29 -21.82
N MET A 143 6.23 39.98 -22.07
CA MET A 143 6.04 39.40 -23.41
C MET A 143 4.56 39.26 -23.75
#